data_AF-A0A3C0AEY5-F1
#
_entry.id   AF-A0A3C0AEY5-F1
#
_cell.length_a   1.000
_cell.length_b   1.000
_cell.length_c   1.000
_cell.angle_alpha   90.00
_cell.angle_beta   90.00
_cell.angle_gamma   90.00
#
_symmetry.space_group_name_H-M   'P 1'
#
loop_
_entity.id
_entity.type
_entity.pdbx_description
1 polymer ?
#
loop_
_entity_poly.entity_id
_entity_poly.type
_entity_poly.pdbx_seq_one_letter_code
_entity_poly.pdbx_strand_id
1 'polypeptide(L)'
;QILLGAVLLVAVTAFEVDVQLMHGGWQNIVKQRTTPLTPEQFHYVRNVLYVHLIFAVSTPFFWAATLFLALKRIPDPPVPCAHSSLHKKLGWISTIDITLTSITGLYWYYVAFMVSS
;
A
#
# COMPACT_ATOMS: atom_id res chain seq x y z
N GLN A 1 14.99 -7.14 -6.53
CA GLN A 1 13.79 -7.29 -5.67
C GLN A 1 14.12 -7.11 -4.20
N ILE A 2 15.13 -7.78 -3.63
CA ILE A 2 15.52 -7.62 -2.21
C ILE A 2 15.87 -6.17 -1.85
N LEU A 3 16.79 -5.53 -2.60
CA LEU A 3 17.16 -4.13 -2.37
C LEU A 3 15.95 -3.19 -2.46
N LEU A 4 15.13 -3.35 -3.51
CA LEU A 4 13.91 -2.56 -3.69
C LEU A 4 12.95 -2.73 -2.50
N GLY A 5 12.74 -3.97 -2.03
CA GLY A 5 11.92 -4.23 -0.84
C GLY A 5 12.46 -3.58 0.42
N ALA A 6 13.78 -3.62 0.62
CA ALA A 6 14.42 -2.95 1.76
C ALA A 6 14.22 -1.43 1.70
N VAL A 7 14.42 -0.81 0.54
CA VAL A 7 14.19 0.64 0.34
C VAL A 7 12.72 0.99 0.58
N LEU A 8 11.78 0.21 0.05
CA LEU A 8 10.34 0.43 0.25
C LEU A 8 9.93 0.28 1.72
N LEU A 9 10.47 -0.72 2.43
CA LEU A 9 10.21 -0.90 3.85
C LEU A 9 10.66 0.32 4.66
N VAL A 10 11.86 0.84 4.37
CA VAL A 10 12.36 2.07 5.00
C VAL A 10 11.44 3.25 4.66
N ALA A 11 11.07 3.43 3.39
CA ALA A 11 10.23 4.53 2.95
C ALA A 11 8.84 4.51 3.61
N VAL A 12 8.17 3.36 3.64
CA VAL A 12 6.85 3.21 4.28
C VAL A 12 6.94 3.38 5.80
N THR A 13 8.00 2.89 6.43
CA THR A 13 8.21 3.09 7.88
C THR A 13 8.42 4.57 8.19
N ALA A 14 9.24 5.28 7.40
CA ALA A 14 9.45 6.71 7.57
C ALA A 14 8.15 7.51 7.36
N PHE A 15 7.35 7.13 6.35
CA PHE A 15 6.03 7.72 6.11
C PHE A 15 5.08 7.51 7.30
N GLU A 16 5.00 6.29 7.85
CA GLU A 16 4.12 6.01 8.99
C GLU A 16 4.55 6.77 10.24
N VAL A 17 5.87 6.89 10.49
CA VAL A 17 6.42 7.70 11.57
C VAL A 17 6.02 9.16 11.43
N ASP A 18 6.13 9.72 10.22
CA ASP A 18 5.74 11.11 9.96
C ASP A 18 4.23 11.33 10.19
N VAL A 19 3.38 10.44 9.67
CA VAL A 19 1.92 10.55 9.83
C VAL A 19 1.50 10.39 11.29
N GLN A 20 1.98 9.37 11.99
CA GLN A 20 1.50 9.06 13.35
C GLN A 20 2.20 9.89 14.43
N LEU A 21 3.52 10.02 14.36
CA LEU A 21 4.31 10.65 15.43
C LEU A 21 4.51 12.14 15.21
N MET A 22 4.76 12.60 13.97
CA MET A 22 4.99 14.03 13.71
C MET A 22 3.67 14.79 13.56
N HIS A 23 2.69 14.21 12.87
CA HIS A 23 1.40 14.85 12.63
C HIS A 23 0.30 14.44 13.63
N GLY A 24 0.49 13.37 14.42
CA GLY A 24 -0.52 12.88 15.36
C GLY A 24 -1.72 12.21 14.68
N GLY A 25 -1.51 11.66 13.49
CA GLY A 25 -2.51 10.97 12.68
C GLY A 25 -2.97 11.76 11.46
N TRP A 26 -3.50 11.04 10.46
CA TRP A 26 -3.95 11.59 9.18
C TRP A 26 -5.01 12.69 9.33
N GLN A 27 -5.82 12.64 10.39
CA GLN A 27 -6.88 13.61 10.65
C GLN A 27 -6.31 15.02 10.81
N ASN A 28 -5.16 15.16 11.46
CA ASN A 28 -4.54 16.45 11.69
C ASN A 28 -3.94 17.01 10.40
N ILE A 29 -3.45 16.14 9.50
CA ILE A 29 -3.00 16.53 8.17
C ILE A 29 -4.18 17.10 7.36
N VAL A 30 -5.32 16.40 7.36
CA VAL A 30 -6.53 16.84 6.64
C VAL A 30 -7.13 18.12 7.24
N LYS A 31 -6.96 18.38 8.54
CA LYS A 31 -7.41 19.63 9.18
C LYS A 31 -6.61 20.87 8.77
N GLN A 32 -5.43 20.71 8.18
CA GLN A 32 -4.62 21.84 7.70
C GLN A 32 -5.14 22.46 6.39
N ARG A 33 -6.22 21.92 5.82
CA ARG A 33 -6.88 22.46 4.63
C ARG A 33 -7.46 23.85 4.89
N THR A 34 -7.42 24.69 3.86
CA THR A 34 -8.04 26.03 3.88
C THR A 34 -9.54 25.96 4.10
N THR A 35 -10.22 25.01 3.45
CA THR A 35 -11.67 24.78 3.61
C THR A 35 -11.87 23.53 4.48
N PRO A 36 -12.50 23.66 5.66
CA PRO A 36 -12.81 22.51 6.51
C PRO A 36 -13.78 21.54 5.82
N LEU A 37 -13.57 20.25 6.05
CA LEU A 37 -14.51 19.22 5.62
C LEU A 37 -15.78 19.25 6.48
N THR A 38 -16.94 19.02 5.87
CA THR A 38 -18.14 18.67 6.64
C THR A 38 -17.94 17.33 7.35
N PRO A 39 -18.72 17.03 8.41
CA PRO A 39 -18.65 15.74 9.08
C PRO A 39 -18.82 14.56 8.10
N GLU A 40 -19.74 14.66 7.15
CA GLU A 40 -20.03 13.62 6.15
C GLU A 40 -18.83 13.40 5.21
N GLN A 41 -18.23 14.49 4.73
CA GLN A 41 -17.02 14.41 3.91
C GLN A 41 -15.85 13.81 4.68
N PHE A 42 -15.68 14.18 5.95
CA PHE A 42 -14.64 13.62 6.81
C PHE A 42 -14.83 12.10 7.03
N HIS A 43 -16.07 11.65 7.25
CA HIS A 43 -16.41 10.23 7.32
C HIS A 43 -16.11 9.51 6.01
N TYR A 44 -16.40 10.13 4.88
CA TYR A 44 -16.11 9.57 3.56
C TYR A 44 -14.60 9.42 3.33
N VAL A 45 -13.81 10.46 3.59
CA VAL A 45 -12.33 10.43 3.50
C VAL A 45 -11.75 9.32 4.36
N ARG A 46 -12.26 9.13 5.59
CA ARG A 46 -11.86 8.04 6.48
C ARG A 46 -12.17 6.67 5.89
N ASN A 47 -13.35 6.47 5.31
CA ASN A 47 -13.73 5.19 4.73
C ASN A 47 -12.86 4.85 3.52
N VAL A 48 -12.57 5.83 2.67
CA VAL A 48 -11.64 5.66 1.54
C VAL A 48 -10.23 5.29 2.05
N LEU A 49 -9.77 5.89 3.15
CA LEU A 49 -8.49 5.53 3.76
C LEU A 49 -8.47 4.07 4.19
N TYR A 50 -9.53 3.58 4.84
CA TYR A 50 -9.60 2.18 5.26
C TYR A 50 -9.57 1.22 4.08
N VAL A 51 -10.24 1.54 2.97
CA VAL A 51 -10.16 0.74 1.74
C VAL A 51 -8.73 0.72 1.20
N HIS A 52 -8.05 1.87 1.17
CA HIS A 52 -6.65 1.94 0.77
C HIS A 52 -5.74 1.09 1.66
N LEU A 53 -5.92 1.18 2.98
CA LEU A 53 -5.11 0.44 3.96
C LEU A 53 -5.27 -1.07 3.83
N ILE A 54 -6.44 -1.58 3.42
CA ILE A 54 -6.62 -3.02 3.17
C ILE A 54 -5.60 -3.50 2.13
N PHE A 55 -5.52 -2.81 0.98
CA PHE A 55 -4.58 -3.17 -0.09
C PHE A 55 -3.14 -2.85 0.28
N ALA A 56 -2.88 -1.67 0.87
CA ALA A 56 -1.54 -1.24 1.23
C ALA A 56 -0.89 -2.19 2.25
N VAL A 57 -1.68 -2.72 3.19
CA VAL A 57 -1.19 -3.69 4.18
C VAL A 57 -1.07 -5.09 3.59
N SER A 58 -1.98 -5.56 2.72
CA SER A 58 -1.87 -6.88 2.10
C SER A 58 -0.73 -7.01 1.10
N THR A 59 -0.41 -5.93 0.39
CA THR A 59 0.63 -5.90 -0.65
C THR A 59 2.00 -6.40 -0.17
N PRO A 60 2.59 -5.89 0.94
CA PRO A 60 3.88 -6.39 1.40
C PRO A 60 3.83 -7.87 1.81
N PHE A 61 2.70 -8.39 2.30
CA PHE A 61 2.58 -9.83 2.61
C PHE A 61 2.58 -10.69 1.35
N PHE A 62 1.77 -10.34 0.34
CA PHE A 62 1.75 -11.09 -0.92
C PHE A 62 3.10 -11.01 -1.64
N TRP A 63 3.71 -9.83 -1.67
CA TRP A 63 5.02 -9.63 -2.30
C TRP A 63 6.12 -10.39 -1.55
N ALA A 64 6.19 -10.29 -0.21
CA ALA A 64 7.17 -11.02 0.59
C ALA A 64 7.00 -12.53 0.48
N ALA A 65 5.77 -13.05 0.48
CA ALA A 65 5.51 -14.46 0.25
C ALA A 65 5.97 -14.91 -1.14
N THR A 66 5.69 -14.11 -2.18
CA THR A 66 6.12 -14.39 -3.56
C THR A 66 7.65 -14.47 -3.66
N LEU A 67 8.35 -13.52 -3.05
CA LEU A 67 9.81 -13.44 -3.06
C LEU A 67 10.45 -14.56 -2.23
N PHE A 68 10.01 -14.74 -0.98
CA PHE A 68 10.56 -15.74 -0.08
C PHE A 68 10.38 -17.16 -0.62
N LEU A 69 9.20 -17.49 -1.13
CA LEU A 69 8.94 -18.81 -1.71
C LEU A 69 9.71 -19.03 -3.01
N ALA A 70 9.93 -17.99 -3.81
CA ALA A 70 10.80 -18.08 -4.99
C ALA A 70 12.24 -18.42 -4.59
N LEU A 71 12.81 -17.67 -3.65
CA LEU A 71 14.18 -17.91 -3.14
C LEU A 71 14.36 -19.31 -2.54
N LYS A 72 13.31 -19.85 -1.90
CA LYS A 72 13.38 -21.15 -1.23
C LYS A 72 13.12 -22.35 -2.15
N ARG A 73 12.29 -22.19 -3.19
CA ARG A 73 11.71 -23.33 -3.93
C ARG A 73 11.99 -23.34 -5.43
N ILE A 74 12.45 -22.24 -6.02
CA ILE A 74 12.87 -22.21 -7.41
C ILE A 74 14.37 -22.55 -7.44
N PRO A 75 14.80 -23.53 -8.25
CA PRO A 75 16.21 -23.90 -8.38
C PRO A 75 17.05 -22.77 -8.98
N ASP A 76 18.36 -22.81 -8.71
CA ASP A 76 19.35 -21.92 -9.32
C ASP A 76 20.29 -22.77 -10.21
N PRO A 77 20.28 -22.62 -11.56
CA PRO A 77 19.61 -21.57 -12.32
C PRO A 77 18.07 -21.74 -12.42
N PRO A 78 17.31 -20.62 -12.59
CA PRO A 78 15.86 -20.65 -12.63
C PRO A 78 15.31 -21.49 -13.81
N VAL A 79 14.61 -22.58 -13.48
CA VAL A 79 13.89 -23.41 -14.45
C VAL A 79 12.45 -23.70 -13.98
N PRO A 80 11.51 -24.00 -14.90
CA PRO A 80 10.17 -24.44 -14.51
C PRO A 80 10.22 -25.60 -13.53
N CYS A 81 9.51 -25.47 -12.42
CA CYS A 81 9.44 -26.47 -11.35
C CYS A 81 8.02 -26.55 -10.77
N ALA A 82 7.79 -27.47 -9.85
CA ALA A 82 6.48 -27.65 -9.20
C ALA A 82 5.94 -26.36 -8.55
N HIS A 83 6.82 -25.45 -8.12
CA HIS A 83 6.43 -24.19 -7.49
C HIS A 83 6.11 -23.05 -8.48
N SER A 84 6.48 -23.18 -9.77
CA SER A 84 6.34 -22.09 -10.75
C SER A 84 4.89 -21.63 -10.95
N SER A 85 3.91 -22.54 -10.85
CA SER A 85 2.49 -22.19 -10.99
C SER A 85 2.00 -21.32 -9.84
N LEU A 86 2.37 -21.65 -8.59
CA LEU A 86 2.03 -20.87 -7.41
C LEU A 86 2.76 -19.51 -7.43
N HIS A 87 4.04 -19.48 -7.79
CA HIS A 87 4.79 -18.23 -7.94
C HIS A 87 4.12 -17.28 -8.95
N LYS A 88 3.68 -17.80 -10.11
CA LYS A 88 2.94 -17.01 -11.10
C LYS A 88 1.62 -16.47 -10.55
N LYS A 89 0.85 -17.29 -9.81
CA LYS A 89 -0.41 -16.85 -9.19
C LYS A 89 -0.18 -15.75 -8.16
N LEU A 90 0.76 -15.94 -7.23
CA LEU A 90 1.10 -14.96 -6.21
C LEU A 90 1.66 -13.66 -6.82
N GLY A 91 2.44 -13.77 -7.89
CA GLY A 91 2.92 -12.63 -8.67
C GLY A 91 1.76 -11.79 -9.23
N TRP A 92 0.77 -12.43 -9.88
CA TRP A 92 -0.41 -11.72 -10.39
C TRP A 92 -1.28 -11.12 -9.30
N ILE A 93 -1.49 -11.84 -8.19
CA ILE A 93 -2.21 -11.30 -7.02
C ILE A 93 -1.50 -10.05 -6.51
N SER A 94 -0.18 -10.12 -6.31
CA SER A 94 0.64 -8.99 -5.88
C SER A 94 0.53 -7.79 -6.84
N THR A 95 0.54 -8.04 -8.15
CA THR A 95 0.39 -7.00 -9.19
C THR A 95 -0.97 -6.30 -9.11
N ILE A 96 -2.05 -7.06 -8.93
CA ILE A 96 -3.39 -6.48 -8.78
C ILE A 96 -3.45 -5.66 -7.48
N ASP A 97 -2.97 -6.22 -6.39
CA ASP A 97 -3.01 -5.61 -5.06
C ASP A 97 -2.22 -4.29 -4.98
N ILE A 98 -1.01 -4.24 -5.56
CA ILE A 98 -0.20 -3.03 -5.60
C ILE A 98 -0.80 -1.96 -6.52
N THR A 99 -1.47 -2.38 -7.61
CA THR A 99 -2.20 -1.48 -8.51
C THR A 99 -3.38 -0.85 -7.77
N LEU A 100 -4.15 -1.65 -7.03
CA LEU A 100 -5.26 -1.16 -6.20
C LEU A 100 -4.77 -0.27 -5.07
N THR A 101 -3.66 -0.60 -4.42
CA THR A 101 -2.99 0.28 -3.44
C THR A 101 -2.71 1.66 -4.05
N SER A 102 -2.17 1.70 -5.27
CA SER A 102 -1.83 2.95 -5.96
C SER A 102 -3.08 3.75 -6.33
N ILE A 103 -4.08 3.12 -6.93
CA ILE A 103 -5.34 3.77 -7.34
C ILE A 103 -6.09 4.32 -6.13
N THR A 104 -6.26 3.50 -5.09
CA THR A 104 -7.00 3.91 -3.89
C THR A 104 -6.27 4.98 -3.09
N GLY A 105 -4.93 4.96 -3.07
CA GLY A 105 -4.12 6.00 -2.41
C GLY A 105 -4.21 7.35 -3.12
N LEU A 106 -4.12 7.34 -4.46
CA LEU A 106 -4.33 8.54 -5.27
C LEU A 106 -5.76 9.08 -5.12
N TYR A 107 -6.74 8.18 -5.09
CA TYR A 107 -8.13 8.55 -4.86
C TYR A 107 -8.32 9.17 -3.47
N TRP A 108 -7.70 8.58 -2.43
CA TRP A 108 -7.71 9.15 -1.08
C TRP A 108 -7.14 10.56 -1.07
N TYR A 109 -5.97 10.80 -1.69
CA TYR A 109 -5.38 12.13 -1.80
C TYR A 109 -6.32 13.13 -2.48
N TYR A 110 -6.94 12.71 -3.59
CA TYR A 110 -7.89 13.53 -4.33
C TYR A 110 -9.09 13.95 -3.47
N VAL A 111 -9.74 13.01 -2.78
CA VAL A 111 -10.91 13.33 -1.93
C VAL A 111 -10.52 14.07 -0.65
N ALA A 112 -9.33 13.78 -0.12
CA ALA A 112 -8.83 14.39 1.10
C ALA A 112 -8.40 15.83 0.89
N PHE A 113 -7.91 16.23 -0.30
CA PHE A 113 -7.32 17.56 -0.51
C PHE A 113 -7.84 18.33 -1.72
N MET A 114 -8.12 17.66 -2.83
CA MET A 114 -8.44 18.32 -4.11
C MET A 114 -9.93 18.58 -4.30
N VAL A 115 -10.80 17.71 -3.80
CA VAL A 115 -12.25 17.93 -3.91
C VAL A 115 -12.64 19.06 -2.94
N SER A 116 -13.10 20.16 -3.52
CA SER A 116 -13.66 21.33 -2.84
C SER A 116 -15.09 21.49 -3.34
N SER A 117 -16.06 21.22 -2.49
CA SER A 117 -17.48 21.46 -2.75
C SER A 117 -18.12 21.93 -1.45
#